data_AF-A0A2P4Y0X3-F1
#
_entry.id   AF-A0A2P4Y0X3-F1
#
_cell.length_a   1.000
_cell.length_b   1.000
_cell.length_c   1.000
_cell.angle_alpha   90.00
_cell.angle_beta   90.00
_cell.angle_gamma   90.00
#
_symmetry.space_group_name_H-M   'P 1'
#
loop_
_entity.id
_entity.type
_entity.pdbx_description
1 polymer ?
#
loop_
_entity_poly.entity_id
_entity_poly.type
_entity_poly.pdbx_seq_one_letter_code
_entity_poly.pdbx_strand_id
1 'polypeptide(L)'
;MEVGPKLRIFIWSLWSSVAIVMKLSACVAAMALAFGAVHAWTFDVSDVTPPEDIVGEHQPLQRSWTVSSFAQLEQLYLAVPGRVFVELDPSLLPATEAPETEAPATEVPETPGVVPGVTPGVVPGVTPGVVPGVIPGVLPGFVPGGSLGGSGSRWNDSSLAGETIEIPTMMLRKRHHRREDEDEDKSKGEETVVAKIVVTGNSTDLLNMIEAAPLSPRRNDGFKLHLKNEDAFGEGYVLTQIYLFDKNMLRRVTTAFSGDVVLNDDVVVLDNAEADVKFACVGDGNLFLKSSSNATLGSLEVEMTGSGLAQLEIPSVNLEGNLKVEVAGSGVVALVTDTVEADQVKTTLSGSGDIVVDTSDLTAQKLDASVYGSGVASFATAGSVDKESLTLSGPGQLLAGSIVARKSDVDVWGDGELLVQVTDRLTVSTSVWGKVGYVNEPPTDIKIKGWWFWREASSIVYPATVNKVVIYEPATVPSKYPSYYSIETAESALSGDPDYAFISAEPSNVVNLMSMSLSNMQQTATASTESHGLFYAFIGVGVVVVNVVAARSWAQRRTRRHYTRLI
;
A
#
# COMPACT_ATOMS: atom_id res chain seq x y z
N MET A 1 -17.88 16.66 59.09
CA MET A 1 -17.71 17.31 57.78
C MET A 1 -19.00 17.12 56.99
N GLU A 2 -19.84 18.15 56.93
CA GLU A 2 -21.04 18.13 56.10
C GLU A 2 -20.65 18.44 54.65
N VAL A 3 -21.02 17.54 53.73
CA VAL A 3 -20.85 17.77 52.30
C VAL A 3 -22.05 18.58 51.80
N GLY A 4 -21.80 19.82 51.39
CA GLY A 4 -22.84 20.78 51.05
C GLY A 4 -23.77 20.35 49.89
N PRO A 5 -25.02 20.84 49.85
CA PRO A 5 -26.07 20.34 48.96
C PRO A 5 -25.77 20.45 47.46
N LYS A 6 -24.83 21.34 47.06
CA LYS A 6 -24.40 21.48 45.66
C LYS A 6 -23.71 20.23 45.10
N LEU A 7 -23.02 19.44 45.91
CA LEU A 7 -22.31 18.23 45.42
C LEU A 7 -23.28 17.06 45.15
N ARG A 8 -24.37 16.95 45.94
CA ARG A 8 -25.41 15.93 45.73
C ARG A 8 -26.14 16.13 44.39
N ILE A 9 -26.42 17.37 44.00
CA ILE A 9 -27.08 17.70 42.72
C ILE A 9 -26.19 17.32 41.53
N PHE A 10 -24.87 17.50 41.64
CA PHE A 10 -23.92 17.14 40.59
C PHE A 10 -23.84 15.62 40.36
N ILE A 11 -23.83 14.84 41.44
CA ILE A 11 -23.80 13.36 41.37
C ILE A 11 -25.12 12.80 40.79
N TRP A 12 -26.27 13.38 41.14
CA TRP A 12 -27.57 12.99 40.59
C TRP A 12 -27.71 13.33 39.10
N SER A 13 -27.19 14.49 38.67
CA SER A 13 -27.09 14.87 37.26
C SER A 13 -26.28 13.86 36.44
N LEU A 14 -25.12 13.43 36.97
CA LEU A 14 -24.24 12.48 36.31
C LEU A 14 -24.90 11.09 36.12
N TRP A 15 -25.60 10.59 37.15
CA TRP A 15 -26.30 9.31 37.08
C TRP A 15 -27.51 9.35 36.14
N SER A 16 -28.26 10.46 36.10
CA SER A 16 -29.37 10.63 35.14
C SER A 16 -28.87 10.63 33.69
N SER A 17 -27.78 11.35 33.41
CA SER A 17 -27.15 11.38 32.08
C SER A 17 -26.67 10.01 31.61
N VAL A 18 -26.03 9.21 32.48
CA VAL A 18 -25.59 7.85 32.15
C VAL A 18 -26.78 6.92 31.86
N ALA A 19 -27.86 7.01 32.64
CA ALA A 19 -29.07 6.20 32.42
C ALA A 19 -29.82 6.55 31.12
N ILE A 20 -29.79 7.82 30.69
CA ILE A 20 -30.37 8.27 29.42
C ILE A 20 -29.52 7.79 28.22
N VAL A 21 -28.18 7.87 28.33
CA VAL A 21 -27.27 7.36 27.29
C VAL A 21 -27.39 5.84 27.13
N MET A 22 -27.49 5.08 28.23
CA MET A 22 -27.71 3.62 28.16
C MET A 22 -29.06 3.25 27.50
N LYS A 23 -30.13 4.01 27.74
CA LYS A 23 -31.43 3.74 27.10
C LYS A 23 -31.49 4.15 25.63
N LEU A 24 -30.78 5.20 25.21
CA LEU A 24 -30.64 5.49 23.77
C LEU A 24 -29.85 4.40 23.04
N SER A 25 -28.78 3.87 23.66
CA SER A 25 -27.98 2.79 23.08
C SER A 25 -28.81 1.53 22.77
N ALA A 26 -29.71 1.14 23.68
CA ALA A 26 -30.61 0.00 23.48
C ALA A 26 -31.59 0.18 22.31
N CYS A 27 -32.14 1.39 22.11
CA CYS A 27 -33.06 1.66 20.99
C CYS A 27 -32.33 1.77 19.64
N VAL A 28 -31.11 2.30 19.61
CA VAL A 28 -30.28 2.33 18.38
C VAL A 28 -29.83 0.92 17.99
N ALA A 29 -29.47 0.07 18.96
CA ALA A 29 -29.17 -1.34 18.72
C ALA A 29 -30.40 -2.12 18.21
N ALA A 30 -31.59 -1.85 18.75
CA ALA A 30 -32.83 -2.50 18.30
C ALA A 30 -33.28 -2.04 16.90
N MET A 31 -32.99 -0.79 16.49
CA MET A 31 -33.33 -0.28 15.16
C MET A 31 -32.34 -0.73 14.08
N ALA A 32 -31.11 -1.11 14.45
CA ALA A 32 -30.12 -1.68 13.55
C ALA A 32 -30.44 -3.13 13.09
N LEU A 33 -31.42 -3.80 13.70
CA LEU A 33 -31.82 -5.18 13.36
C LEU A 33 -32.96 -5.27 12.33
N ALA A 34 -33.40 -4.14 11.76
CA ALA A 34 -34.52 -4.08 10.80
C ALA A 34 -34.09 -3.88 9.33
N PHE A 35 -32.79 -3.61 9.07
CA PHE A 35 -32.23 -3.59 7.73
C PHE A 35 -31.14 -4.65 7.65
N GLY A 36 -31.41 -5.73 6.92
CA GLY A 36 -30.38 -6.71 6.59
C GLY A 36 -29.28 -6.02 5.78
N ALA A 37 -28.10 -5.87 6.37
CA ALA A 37 -26.92 -5.46 5.63
C ALA A 37 -26.60 -6.58 4.63
N VAL A 38 -26.92 -6.33 3.35
CA VAL A 38 -26.35 -7.11 2.24
C VAL A 38 -24.84 -6.92 2.37
N HIS A 39 -24.14 -8.00 2.72
CA HIS A 39 -22.69 -7.96 2.81
C HIS A 39 -22.20 -7.74 1.38
N ALA A 40 -21.44 -6.66 1.17
CA ALA A 40 -21.04 -6.27 -0.19
C ALA A 40 -19.97 -7.20 -0.78
N TRP A 41 -19.46 -8.11 0.03
CA TRP A 41 -18.49 -9.14 -0.28
C TRP A 41 -19.06 -10.48 0.17
N THR A 42 -19.04 -11.48 -0.69
CA THR A 42 -19.26 -12.87 -0.34
C THR A 42 -17.96 -13.66 -0.50
N PHE A 43 -17.78 -14.64 0.38
CA PHE A 43 -16.63 -15.53 0.40
C PHE A 43 -17.19 -16.95 0.43
N ASP A 44 -17.27 -17.59 -0.72
CA ASP A 44 -17.61 -19.01 -0.79
C ASP A 44 -16.34 -19.83 -0.52
N VAL A 45 -16.38 -20.69 0.50
CA VAL A 45 -15.18 -21.31 1.07
C VAL A 45 -15.25 -22.83 0.93
N SER A 46 -14.25 -23.42 0.28
CA SER A 46 -14.14 -24.88 0.22
C SER A 46 -13.79 -25.48 1.59
N ASP A 47 -14.12 -26.76 1.76
CA ASP A 47 -13.44 -27.59 2.74
C ASP A 47 -11.96 -27.78 2.39
N VAL A 48 -11.17 -28.25 3.36
CA VAL A 48 -9.77 -28.65 3.12
C VAL A 48 -9.78 -30.01 2.43
N THR A 49 -9.36 -30.05 1.18
CA THR A 49 -9.39 -31.25 0.33
C THR A 49 -8.08 -31.39 -0.46
N PRO A 50 -7.74 -32.58 -0.98
CA PRO A 50 -6.65 -32.71 -1.94
C PRO A 50 -6.93 -31.86 -3.20
N PRO A 51 -5.91 -31.22 -3.79
CA PRO A 51 -6.03 -30.57 -5.09
C PRO A 51 -6.48 -31.54 -6.20
N GLU A 52 -7.16 -31.01 -7.23
CA GLU A 52 -7.59 -31.80 -8.40
C GLU A 52 -6.38 -32.35 -9.18
N ASP A 53 -5.35 -31.51 -9.36
CA ASP A 53 -4.07 -31.85 -9.98
C ASP A 53 -2.93 -31.80 -8.95
N ILE A 54 -1.87 -32.60 -9.15
CA ILE A 54 -0.69 -32.60 -8.27
C ILE A 54 0.07 -31.28 -8.41
N VAL A 55 -0.11 -30.36 -7.45
CA VAL A 55 0.51 -29.03 -7.44
C VAL A 55 2.02 -29.08 -7.18
N GLY A 56 2.45 -29.87 -6.19
CA GLY A 56 3.87 -29.94 -5.81
C GLY A 56 4.15 -30.72 -4.53
N GLU A 57 5.43 -30.79 -4.17
CA GLU A 57 5.89 -31.35 -2.89
C GLU A 57 5.33 -30.50 -1.73
N HIS A 58 4.98 -31.17 -0.63
CA HIS A 58 4.33 -30.56 0.55
C HIS A 58 3.00 -29.84 0.30
N GLN A 59 2.35 -30.05 -0.84
CA GLN A 59 1.01 -29.51 -1.17
C GLN A 59 -0.08 -30.59 -1.39
N PRO A 60 -0.21 -31.64 -0.53
CA PRO A 60 -1.26 -32.65 -0.67
C PRO A 60 -2.67 -32.15 -0.31
N LEU A 61 -2.81 -30.93 0.22
CA LEU A 61 -4.07 -30.31 0.63
C LEU A 61 -4.18 -28.88 0.08
N GLN A 62 -5.41 -28.45 -0.19
CA GLN A 62 -5.75 -27.07 -0.48
C GLN A 62 -7.02 -26.64 0.24
N ARG A 63 -7.17 -25.32 0.43
CA ARG A 63 -8.40 -24.63 0.78
C ARG A 63 -8.54 -23.43 -0.15
N SER A 64 -9.72 -23.19 -0.69
CA SER A 64 -9.96 -22.07 -1.60
C SER A 64 -11.14 -21.21 -1.19
N TRP A 65 -11.07 -19.92 -1.54
CA TRP A 65 -12.14 -18.95 -1.40
C TRP A 65 -12.45 -18.36 -2.77
N THR A 66 -13.69 -18.45 -3.21
CA THR A 66 -14.22 -17.67 -4.33
C THR A 66 -14.77 -16.37 -3.75
N VAL A 67 -14.22 -15.23 -4.20
CA VAL A 67 -14.53 -13.91 -3.64
C VAL A 67 -15.36 -13.14 -4.66
N SER A 68 -16.59 -12.83 -4.29
CA SER A 68 -17.52 -12.07 -5.14
C SER A 68 -17.94 -10.77 -4.45
N SER A 69 -18.25 -9.75 -5.25
CA SER A 69 -18.51 -8.39 -4.77
C SER A 69 -19.39 -7.61 -5.74
N PHE A 70 -20.10 -6.60 -5.23
CA PHE A 70 -20.81 -5.61 -6.04
C PHE A 70 -19.93 -4.39 -6.40
N ALA A 71 -18.65 -4.42 -6.02
CA ALA A 71 -17.70 -3.33 -6.17
C ALA A 71 -16.28 -3.86 -6.40
N GLN A 72 -15.42 -3.06 -7.04
CA GLN A 72 -14.05 -3.44 -7.38
C GLN A 72 -13.18 -3.65 -6.14
N LEU A 73 -12.23 -4.58 -6.25
CA LEU A 73 -11.22 -4.86 -5.24
C LEU A 73 -10.10 -3.80 -5.29
N GLU A 74 -10.15 -2.78 -4.43
CA GLU A 74 -9.07 -1.77 -4.37
C GLU A 74 -8.02 -2.06 -3.29
N GLN A 75 -8.38 -2.83 -2.25
CA GLN A 75 -7.54 -3.03 -1.06
C GLN A 75 -7.41 -4.50 -0.67
N LEU A 76 -6.18 -4.91 -0.39
CA LEU A 76 -5.83 -6.24 0.06
C LEU A 76 -5.01 -6.16 1.36
N TYR A 77 -5.45 -6.84 2.41
CA TYR A 77 -4.70 -6.99 3.66
C TYR A 77 -4.30 -8.46 3.84
N LEU A 78 -3.00 -8.71 3.96
CA LEU A 78 -2.41 -10.04 4.04
C LEU A 78 -1.77 -10.25 5.41
N ALA A 79 -2.38 -11.13 6.21
CA ALA A 79 -1.90 -11.58 7.51
C ALA A 79 -2.02 -13.10 7.69
N VAL A 80 -1.48 -13.83 6.71
CA VAL A 80 -1.38 -15.29 6.69
C VAL A 80 0.08 -15.76 6.65
N PRO A 81 0.40 -16.93 7.21
CA PRO A 81 1.72 -17.51 7.09
C PRO A 81 1.97 -18.01 5.67
N GLY A 82 3.24 -18.24 5.34
CA GLY A 82 3.64 -18.62 3.99
C GLY A 82 3.99 -17.43 3.10
N ARG A 83 4.45 -17.76 1.91
CA ARG A 83 4.54 -16.80 0.81
C ARG A 83 3.17 -16.55 0.20
N VAL A 84 2.94 -15.35 -0.29
CA VAL A 84 1.71 -14.96 -1.00
C VAL A 84 2.07 -14.47 -2.40
N PHE A 85 1.47 -15.07 -3.42
CA PHE A 85 1.59 -14.59 -4.81
C PHE A 85 0.25 -14.02 -5.25
N VAL A 86 0.24 -12.76 -5.69
CA VAL A 86 -0.94 -12.09 -6.24
C VAL A 86 -0.74 -11.92 -7.74
N GLU A 87 -1.65 -12.50 -8.52
CA GLU A 87 -1.48 -12.71 -9.96
C GLU A 87 -2.79 -12.42 -10.70
N LEU A 88 -2.69 -11.95 -11.95
CA LEU A 88 -3.84 -11.86 -12.85
C LEU A 88 -4.03 -13.20 -13.57
N ASP A 89 -5.21 -13.82 -13.44
CA ASP A 89 -5.59 -14.97 -14.29
C ASP A 89 -7.10 -14.99 -14.59
N PRO A 90 -7.55 -14.32 -15.68
CA PRO A 90 -8.96 -14.28 -16.06
C PRO A 90 -9.47 -15.62 -16.57
N SER A 91 -8.60 -16.61 -16.84
CA SER A 91 -9.02 -17.94 -17.30
C SER A 91 -9.58 -18.82 -16.18
N LEU A 92 -9.30 -18.46 -14.93
CA LEU A 92 -9.84 -19.10 -13.73
C LEU A 92 -11.18 -18.53 -13.26
N LEU A 93 -11.77 -17.58 -14.02
CA LEU A 93 -13.15 -17.15 -13.81
C LEU A 93 -14.09 -18.36 -13.93
N PRO A 94 -14.97 -18.61 -12.94
CA PRO A 94 -15.97 -19.66 -13.07
C PRO A 94 -16.89 -19.32 -14.25
N ALA A 95 -17.18 -20.33 -15.09
CA ALA A 95 -18.07 -20.15 -16.21
C ALA A 95 -19.45 -19.71 -15.71
N THR A 96 -19.90 -18.51 -16.09
CA THR A 96 -21.27 -18.06 -15.85
C THR A 96 -22.21 -19.05 -16.54
N GLU A 97 -22.95 -19.84 -15.76
CA GLU A 97 -24.09 -20.59 -16.30
C GLU A 97 -25.08 -19.56 -16.85
N ALA A 98 -25.15 -19.46 -18.17
CA ALA A 98 -26.20 -18.69 -18.81
C ALA A 98 -27.55 -19.24 -18.31
N PRO A 99 -28.47 -18.38 -17.83
CA PRO A 99 -29.74 -18.86 -17.30
C PRO A 99 -30.41 -19.74 -18.35
N GLU A 100 -30.80 -20.95 -17.94
CA GLU A 100 -31.38 -21.95 -18.84
C GLU A 100 -32.50 -21.28 -19.64
N THR A 101 -32.25 -21.06 -20.92
CA THR A 101 -33.26 -20.52 -21.82
C THR A 101 -34.28 -21.63 -22.00
N GLU A 102 -35.39 -21.56 -21.26
CA GLU A 102 -36.55 -22.43 -21.47
C GLU A 102 -36.85 -22.43 -22.98
N ALA A 103 -36.57 -23.56 -23.63
CA ALA A 103 -36.81 -23.70 -25.04
C ALA A 103 -38.32 -23.53 -25.27
N PRO A 104 -38.76 -22.61 -26.16
CA PRO A 104 -40.17 -22.38 -26.37
C PRO A 104 -40.81 -23.68 -26.87
N ALA A 105 -41.89 -24.09 -26.20
CA ALA A 105 -42.54 -25.37 -26.45
C ALA A 105 -42.91 -25.53 -27.93
N THR A 106 -42.33 -26.55 -28.58
CA THR A 106 -42.63 -26.88 -29.98
C THR A 106 -44.05 -27.41 -30.11
N GLU A 107 -44.99 -26.56 -30.55
CA GLU A 107 -46.30 -27.03 -31.00
C GLU A 107 -46.13 -27.99 -32.18
N VAL A 108 -46.70 -29.19 -32.06
CA VAL A 108 -46.66 -30.23 -33.10
C VAL A 108 -47.87 -30.06 -34.03
N PRO A 109 -47.68 -29.83 -35.34
CA PRO A 109 -48.76 -29.92 -36.31
C PRO A 109 -48.97 -31.39 -36.71
N GLU A 110 -50.11 -31.96 -36.35
CA GLU A 110 -50.52 -33.26 -36.91
C GLU A 110 -50.74 -33.16 -38.42
N THR A 111 -50.19 -34.09 -39.20
CA THR A 111 -50.62 -34.34 -40.58
C THR A 111 -50.79 -35.84 -40.85
N PRO A 112 -51.77 -36.26 -41.69
CA PRO A 112 -52.24 -37.64 -41.71
C PRO A 112 -51.36 -38.57 -42.57
N GLY A 113 -51.22 -39.82 -42.15
CA GLY A 113 -50.29 -40.77 -42.75
C GLY A 113 -50.70 -41.34 -44.13
N VAL A 114 -49.68 -41.79 -44.88
CA VAL A 114 -49.82 -42.62 -46.09
C VAL A 114 -48.80 -43.77 -46.04
N VAL A 115 -49.20 -44.94 -46.55
CA VAL A 115 -48.54 -46.25 -46.44
C VAL A 115 -47.38 -46.39 -47.47
N PRO A 116 -46.26 -47.08 -47.16
CA PRO A 116 -45.06 -47.08 -48.01
C PRO A 116 -45.08 -48.04 -49.21
N GLY A 117 -44.32 -47.72 -50.26
CA GLY A 117 -44.10 -48.59 -51.43
C GLY A 117 -42.89 -48.25 -52.30
N VAL A 118 -41.94 -49.19 -52.36
CA VAL A 118 -40.97 -49.54 -53.43
C VAL A 118 -40.03 -48.49 -54.09
N THR A 119 -38.73 -48.83 -54.08
CA THR A 119 -37.60 -48.35 -54.93
C THR A 119 -37.58 -49.08 -56.30
N PRO A 120 -36.61 -48.90 -57.26
CA PRO A 120 -35.35 -48.13 -57.27
C PRO A 120 -35.02 -47.34 -58.58
N GLY A 121 -33.87 -46.61 -58.65
CA GLY A 121 -33.33 -46.18 -59.97
C GLY A 121 -32.10 -45.23 -60.05
N VAL A 122 -30.89 -45.81 -60.14
CA VAL A 122 -29.70 -45.37 -60.94
C VAL A 122 -28.94 -44.04 -60.60
N VAL A 123 -27.64 -44.01 -60.93
CA VAL A 123 -26.55 -43.05 -60.57
C VAL A 123 -25.85 -42.51 -61.87
N PRO A 124 -24.69 -41.81 -61.88
CA PRO A 124 -24.14 -40.62 -61.17
C PRO A 124 -23.75 -39.45 -62.14
N GLY A 125 -23.21 -38.31 -61.66
CA GLY A 125 -22.60 -37.31 -62.58
C GLY A 125 -21.88 -36.06 -62.01
N VAL A 126 -20.53 -36.08 -62.03
CA VAL A 126 -19.53 -34.99 -62.26
C VAL A 126 -19.54 -33.60 -61.55
N THR A 127 -18.33 -33.23 -61.09
CA THR A 127 -17.78 -31.89 -60.72
C THR A 127 -16.83 -31.37 -61.85
N PRO A 128 -16.02 -30.28 -61.75
CA PRO A 128 -16.01 -28.99 -60.98
C PRO A 128 -15.72 -27.71 -61.85
N GLY A 129 -15.56 -26.52 -61.22
CA GLY A 129 -14.89 -25.29 -61.77
C GLY A 129 -15.67 -23.97 -61.58
N VAL A 130 -15.14 -22.73 -61.58
CA VAL A 130 -13.78 -22.11 -61.72
C VAL A 130 -13.79 -20.71 -61.01
N VAL A 131 -12.62 -20.07 -60.77
CA VAL A 131 -12.37 -18.82 -59.99
C VAL A 131 -11.17 -18.05 -60.65
N PRO A 132 -10.93 -16.69 -60.56
CA PRO A 132 -11.59 -15.55 -59.88
C PRO A 132 -11.92 -14.32 -60.81
N GLY A 133 -12.12 -13.10 -60.27
CA GLY A 133 -12.19 -11.79 -60.96
C GLY A 133 -11.70 -10.61 -60.06
N VAL A 134 -11.25 -9.47 -60.63
CA VAL A 134 -10.18 -8.61 -60.04
C VAL A 134 -10.41 -7.06 -60.15
N ILE A 135 -10.57 -6.37 -58.99
CA ILE A 135 -10.12 -4.98 -58.58
C ILE A 135 -10.71 -3.71 -59.34
N PRO A 136 -10.27 -2.41 -59.15
CA PRO A 136 -10.91 -1.33 -58.35
C PRO A 136 -11.29 0.04 -59.04
N GLY A 137 -11.78 1.02 -58.24
CA GLY A 137 -11.62 2.49 -58.41
C GLY A 137 -11.74 3.21 -57.03
N VAL A 138 -10.81 4.07 -56.51
CA VAL A 138 -10.31 5.42 -56.93
C VAL A 138 -11.35 6.54 -56.66
N LEU A 139 -11.13 7.72 -56.03
CA LEU A 139 -10.16 8.41 -55.12
C LEU A 139 -10.71 9.90 -54.94
N PRO A 140 -10.06 10.96 -54.38
CA PRO A 140 -10.72 11.84 -53.39
C PRO A 140 -10.66 13.38 -53.65
N GLY A 141 -11.07 14.20 -52.65
CA GLY A 141 -10.35 15.43 -52.24
C GLY A 141 -11.15 16.74 -52.01
N PHE A 142 -10.84 17.49 -50.92
CA PHE A 142 -10.43 18.92 -50.92
C PHE A 142 -10.12 19.50 -49.51
N VAL A 143 -9.29 20.55 -49.44
CA VAL A 143 -8.86 21.39 -48.27
C VAL A 143 -8.40 22.78 -48.84
N PRO A 144 -7.91 23.81 -48.10
CA PRO A 144 -8.15 24.38 -46.75
C PRO A 144 -8.44 25.92 -46.77
N GLY A 145 -8.48 26.61 -45.62
CA GLY A 145 -7.91 27.98 -45.50
C GLY A 145 -8.65 29.05 -44.64
N GLY A 146 -7.90 29.76 -43.78
CA GLY A 146 -8.35 31.01 -43.11
C GLY A 146 -7.56 31.38 -41.84
N SER A 147 -6.79 32.49 -41.87
CA SER A 147 -5.99 33.02 -40.75
C SER A 147 -6.17 34.55 -40.62
N LEU A 148 -5.66 35.15 -39.54
CA LEU A 148 -5.60 36.57 -39.08
C LEU A 148 -6.40 36.79 -37.77
N GLY A 149 -5.95 37.52 -36.74
CA GLY A 149 -4.72 38.31 -36.55
C GLY A 149 -5.01 39.80 -36.30
N GLY A 150 -4.92 40.29 -35.06
CA GLY A 150 -5.01 41.75 -34.76
C GLY A 150 -5.40 42.12 -33.32
N SER A 151 -4.72 43.13 -32.76
CA SER A 151 -4.91 43.68 -31.39
C SER A 151 -5.58 45.06 -31.43
N GLY A 152 -6.31 45.49 -30.38
CA GLY A 152 -6.64 46.91 -30.21
C GLY A 152 -7.83 47.33 -29.33
N SER A 153 -7.58 47.53 -28.03
CA SER A 153 -8.06 48.66 -27.19
C SER A 153 -9.53 49.21 -27.25
N ARG A 154 -10.22 49.05 -26.09
CA ARG A 154 -10.59 50.14 -25.14
C ARG A 154 -11.79 51.12 -25.41
N TRP A 155 -12.94 50.76 -24.82
CA TRP A 155 -13.94 51.58 -24.08
C TRP A 155 -14.87 52.63 -24.73
N ASN A 156 -16.13 52.59 -24.22
CA ASN A 156 -17.19 53.62 -24.14
C ASN A 156 -18.02 53.93 -25.42
N ASP A 157 -19.35 54.11 -25.36
CA ASP A 157 -20.29 54.06 -24.22
C ASP A 157 -21.76 53.80 -24.67
N SER A 158 -22.64 53.42 -23.72
CA SER A 158 -24.11 53.68 -23.62
C SER A 158 -25.02 53.72 -24.87
N SER A 159 -26.26 53.23 -24.94
CA SER A 159 -27.23 52.57 -24.02
C SER A 159 -28.40 52.05 -24.92
N LEU A 160 -29.38 51.21 -24.55
CA LEU A 160 -30.37 51.30 -23.47
C LEU A 160 -31.28 50.03 -23.50
N ALA A 161 -31.92 49.67 -22.39
CA ALA A 161 -32.94 48.60 -22.20
C ALA A 161 -32.49 47.13 -22.44
N GLY A 162 -32.71 46.17 -21.53
CA GLY A 162 -33.25 46.15 -20.15
C GLY A 162 -33.21 44.69 -19.64
N GLU A 163 -33.34 44.35 -18.36
CA GLU A 163 -33.59 45.12 -17.13
C GLU A 163 -33.07 44.31 -15.90
N THR A 164 -32.77 44.95 -14.77
CA THR A 164 -32.02 44.37 -13.62
C THR A 164 -32.84 44.37 -12.33
N ILE A 165 -32.75 43.29 -11.52
CA ILE A 165 -33.17 43.26 -10.09
C ILE A 165 -32.19 42.32 -9.34
N GLU A 166 -31.18 42.84 -8.64
CA GLU A 166 -31.14 43.26 -7.22
C GLU A 166 -31.34 42.15 -6.16
N ILE A 167 -30.35 42.03 -5.25
CA ILE A 167 -30.33 41.10 -4.11
C ILE A 167 -30.52 41.88 -2.80
N PRO A 168 -31.57 41.63 -2.01
CA PRO A 168 -31.67 42.09 -0.62
C PRO A 168 -31.24 41.00 0.37
N THR A 169 -30.37 41.36 1.32
CA THR A 169 -30.01 40.52 2.47
C THR A 169 -31.09 40.51 3.55
N MET A 170 -31.12 39.42 4.35
CA MET A 170 -31.98 39.15 5.51
C MET A 170 -33.39 38.59 5.22
N MET A 171 -33.56 37.28 5.43
CA MET A 171 -34.33 36.77 6.58
C MET A 171 -34.02 35.29 6.83
N LEU A 172 -33.41 35.00 7.98
CA LEU A 172 -33.16 33.63 8.44
C LEU A 172 -34.49 33.01 8.90
N ARG A 173 -35.10 32.11 8.10
CA ARG A 173 -36.29 31.38 8.55
C ARG A 173 -36.28 29.93 8.09
N LYS A 174 -35.97 29.03 9.03
CA LYS A 174 -36.15 27.57 8.90
C LYS A 174 -37.51 27.27 8.27
N ARG A 175 -37.51 26.59 7.13
CA ARG A 175 -38.63 25.75 6.68
C ARG A 175 -38.11 24.34 6.55
N HIS A 176 -38.77 23.42 7.25
CA HIS A 176 -38.59 21.99 7.00
C HIS A 176 -39.05 21.71 5.57
N HIS A 177 -38.11 21.43 4.67
CA HIS A 177 -38.45 20.62 3.52
C HIS A 177 -38.43 19.16 3.97
N ARG A 178 -39.64 18.63 4.14
CA ARG A 178 -39.93 17.21 4.11
C ARG A 178 -39.29 16.67 2.82
N ARG A 179 -38.30 15.79 2.97
CA ARG A 179 -37.78 15.02 1.83
C ARG A 179 -38.98 14.21 1.34
N GLU A 180 -39.35 14.40 0.09
CA GLU A 180 -40.13 13.37 -0.60
C GLU A 180 -39.10 12.31 -0.95
N ASP A 181 -39.35 11.10 -0.48
CA ASP A 181 -38.50 9.95 -0.76
C ASP A 181 -38.74 9.55 -2.21
N GLU A 182 -37.98 10.16 -3.11
CA GLU A 182 -37.76 9.60 -4.44
C GLU A 182 -36.96 8.31 -4.22
N ASP A 183 -37.66 7.18 -4.28
CA ASP A 183 -37.06 5.86 -4.34
C ASP A 183 -36.20 5.79 -5.60
N GLU A 184 -34.91 6.14 -5.48
CA GLU A 184 -33.89 5.75 -6.43
C GLU A 184 -33.91 4.23 -6.51
N ASP A 185 -34.51 3.70 -7.58
CA ASP A 185 -34.33 2.32 -8.03
C ASP A 185 -32.84 2.10 -8.29
N LYS A 186 -32.12 1.79 -7.21
CA LYS A 186 -30.78 1.25 -7.28
C LYS A 186 -30.90 -0.07 -8.03
N SER A 187 -30.59 -0.02 -9.32
CA SER A 187 -30.07 -1.18 -10.03
C SER A 187 -28.99 -1.79 -9.13
N LYS A 188 -29.35 -2.88 -8.46
CA LYS A 188 -28.35 -3.69 -7.78
C LYS A 188 -27.43 -4.16 -8.89
N GLY A 189 -26.16 -3.79 -8.82
CA GLY A 189 -25.16 -4.37 -9.70
C GLY A 189 -25.27 -5.89 -9.64
N GLU A 190 -24.92 -6.56 -10.71
CA GLU A 190 -24.74 -8.01 -10.65
C GLU A 190 -23.55 -8.29 -9.71
N GLU A 191 -23.64 -9.36 -8.92
CA GLU A 191 -22.54 -9.76 -8.05
C GLU A 191 -21.48 -10.44 -8.90
N THR A 192 -20.30 -9.82 -9.03
CA THR A 192 -19.23 -10.34 -9.89
C THR A 192 -18.17 -11.02 -9.05
N VAL A 193 -17.61 -12.12 -9.57
CA VAL A 193 -16.44 -12.75 -8.96
C VAL A 193 -15.22 -11.90 -9.27
N VAL A 194 -14.53 -11.41 -8.23
CA VAL A 194 -13.40 -10.47 -8.35
C VAL A 194 -12.05 -11.10 -8.04
N ALA A 195 -12.03 -12.18 -7.25
CA ALA A 195 -10.80 -12.93 -6.98
C ALA A 195 -11.07 -14.40 -6.62
N LYS A 196 -10.05 -15.25 -6.78
CA LYS A 196 -9.99 -16.61 -6.23
C LYS A 196 -8.72 -16.77 -5.40
N ILE A 197 -8.88 -17.07 -4.11
CA ILE A 197 -7.78 -17.36 -3.19
C ILE A 197 -7.61 -18.88 -3.13
N VAL A 198 -6.37 -19.36 -3.23
CA VAL A 198 -6.01 -20.76 -3.07
C VAL A 198 -4.84 -20.85 -2.10
N VAL A 199 -5.06 -21.48 -0.95
CA VAL A 199 -4.02 -21.80 0.03
C VAL A 199 -3.74 -23.29 -0.07
N THR A 200 -2.49 -23.65 -0.35
CA THR A 200 -2.02 -25.04 -0.46
C THR A 200 -1.05 -25.37 0.67
N GLY A 201 -0.99 -26.63 1.08
CA GLY A 201 -0.10 -27.07 2.15
C GLY A 201 -0.26 -28.54 2.52
N ASN A 202 0.33 -28.94 3.65
CA ASN A 202 0.28 -30.32 4.14
C ASN A 202 -0.38 -30.50 5.52
N SER A 203 -0.99 -29.44 6.07
CA SER A 203 -1.54 -29.42 7.42
C SER A 203 -2.96 -28.88 7.44
N THR A 204 -3.93 -29.75 7.72
CA THR A 204 -5.35 -29.39 7.80
C THR A 204 -5.61 -28.35 8.88
N ASP A 205 -4.91 -28.44 10.02
CA ASP A 205 -5.06 -27.50 11.13
C ASP A 205 -4.60 -26.10 10.72
N LEU A 206 -3.42 -25.99 10.12
CA LEU A 206 -2.88 -24.71 9.64
C LEU A 206 -3.75 -24.08 8.53
N LEU A 207 -4.27 -24.89 7.61
CA LEU A 207 -5.19 -24.42 6.55
C LEU A 207 -6.55 -23.99 7.11
N ASN A 208 -7.02 -24.61 8.20
CA ASN A 208 -8.27 -24.24 8.87
C ASN A 208 -8.16 -23.00 9.75
N MET A 209 -6.95 -22.62 10.19
CA MET A 209 -6.72 -21.36 10.91
C MET A 209 -6.82 -20.12 10.02
N ILE A 210 -6.81 -20.27 8.69
CA ILE A 210 -6.87 -19.15 7.74
C ILE A 210 -8.32 -18.79 7.41
N GLU A 211 -8.60 -17.49 7.30
CA GLU A 211 -9.90 -16.91 6.98
C GLU A 211 -9.77 -15.71 6.03
N ALA A 212 -10.68 -15.62 5.05
CA ALA A 212 -10.88 -14.43 4.24
C ALA A 212 -12.16 -13.74 4.69
N ALA A 213 -12.08 -12.43 4.94
CA ALA A 213 -13.18 -11.63 5.47
C ALA A 213 -13.17 -10.19 4.90
N PRO A 214 -14.29 -9.44 4.92
CA PRO A 214 -14.31 -8.05 4.49
C PRO A 214 -13.30 -7.21 5.28
N LEU A 215 -12.56 -6.31 4.60
CA LEU A 215 -11.56 -5.46 5.24
C LEU A 215 -12.18 -4.45 6.24
N SER A 216 -13.41 -4.02 5.95
CA SER A 216 -14.16 -3.11 6.81
C SER A 216 -15.66 -3.42 6.74
N PRO A 217 -16.41 -3.44 7.87
CA PRO A 217 -17.86 -3.60 7.87
C PRO A 217 -18.65 -2.44 7.19
N ARG A 218 -17.96 -1.40 6.70
CA ARG A 218 -18.57 -0.17 6.15
C ARG A 218 -17.99 0.27 4.81
N ARG A 219 -16.92 -0.37 4.32
CA ARG A 219 -16.31 -0.05 3.02
C ARG A 219 -16.35 -1.31 2.16
N ASN A 220 -16.69 -1.12 0.90
CA ASN A 220 -16.92 -2.21 -0.04
C ASN A 220 -15.78 -2.28 -1.06
N ASP A 221 -14.54 -2.08 -0.61
CA ASP A 221 -13.38 -1.83 -1.47
C ASP A 221 -12.21 -2.77 -1.17
N GLY A 222 -12.38 -3.77 -0.31
CA GLY A 222 -11.31 -4.70 0.01
C GLY A 222 -11.67 -5.84 0.95
N PHE A 223 -10.81 -6.85 0.94
CA PHE A 223 -10.83 -7.96 1.89
C PHE A 223 -9.50 -8.10 2.63
N LYS A 224 -9.57 -8.77 3.79
CA LYS A 224 -8.41 -9.27 4.52
C LYS A 224 -8.36 -10.79 4.43
N LEU A 225 -7.17 -11.34 4.22
CA LEU A 225 -6.85 -12.75 4.37
C LEU A 225 -5.95 -12.86 5.60
N HIS A 226 -6.44 -13.47 6.68
CA HIS A 226 -5.79 -13.44 7.99
C HIS A 226 -5.93 -14.78 8.75
N LEU A 227 -5.25 -14.91 9.88
CA LEU A 227 -5.54 -15.97 10.84
C LEU A 227 -6.81 -15.64 11.64
N LYS A 228 -7.67 -16.64 11.84
CA LYS A 228 -8.85 -16.57 12.69
C LYS A 228 -8.49 -16.13 14.10
N ASN A 229 -9.35 -15.30 14.70
CA ASN A 229 -9.18 -14.82 16.06
C ASN A 229 -9.63 -15.87 17.09
N GLU A 230 -8.89 -16.98 17.19
CA GLU A 230 -9.16 -18.09 18.10
C GLU A 230 -7.88 -18.71 18.68
N ASP A 231 -8.00 -19.37 19.83
CA ASP A 231 -6.93 -20.18 20.42
C ASP A 231 -6.69 -21.44 19.55
N ALA A 232 -5.59 -21.48 18.81
CA ALA A 232 -5.27 -22.59 17.91
C ALA A 232 -3.75 -22.82 17.77
N PHE A 233 -3.39 -24.00 17.24
CA PHE A 233 -2.02 -24.34 16.89
C PHE A 233 -2.02 -25.04 15.53
N GLY A 234 -1.11 -24.63 14.65
CA GLY A 234 -0.96 -25.19 13.32
C GLY A 234 0.51 -25.22 12.92
N GLU A 235 0.94 -26.37 12.41
CA GLU A 235 2.30 -26.60 11.96
C GLU A 235 2.30 -27.33 10.61
N GLY A 236 3.09 -26.84 9.65
CA GLY A 236 3.15 -27.38 8.30
C GLY A 236 3.72 -26.42 7.26
N TYR A 237 3.80 -26.93 6.03
CA TYR A 237 4.11 -26.16 4.84
C TYR A 237 2.86 -25.44 4.32
N VAL A 238 3.02 -24.19 3.88
CA VAL A 238 1.93 -23.37 3.33
C VAL A 238 2.42 -22.45 2.20
N LEU A 239 1.60 -22.32 1.15
CA LEU A 239 1.74 -21.36 0.05
C LEU A 239 0.35 -20.76 -0.26
N THR A 240 0.28 -19.44 -0.38
CA THR A 240 -0.94 -18.73 -0.78
C THR A 240 -0.80 -18.18 -2.20
N GLN A 241 -1.83 -18.37 -3.01
CA GLN A 241 -1.97 -17.75 -4.33
C GLN A 241 -3.32 -17.02 -4.40
N ILE A 242 -3.32 -15.80 -4.90
CA ILE A 242 -4.51 -14.97 -5.06
C ILE A 242 -4.59 -14.58 -6.53
N TYR A 243 -5.58 -15.12 -7.22
CA TYR A 243 -5.86 -14.82 -8.62
C TYR A 243 -6.89 -13.70 -8.69
N LEU A 244 -6.54 -12.60 -9.35
CA LEU A 244 -7.43 -11.51 -9.72
C LEU A 244 -7.94 -11.72 -11.14
N PHE A 245 -9.15 -11.24 -11.42
CA PHE A 245 -9.81 -11.46 -12.71
C PHE A 245 -9.82 -10.22 -13.61
N ASP A 246 -9.86 -9.02 -13.03
CA ASP A 246 -9.64 -7.76 -13.74
C ASP A 246 -8.20 -7.27 -13.55
N LYS A 247 -7.71 -6.49 -14.52
CA LYS A 247 -6.40 -5.83 -14.44
C LYS A 247 -6.44 -4.63 -13.49
N ASN A 248 -5.28 -4.29 -12.96
CA ASN A 248 -4.99 -3.01 -12.31
C ASN A 248 -6.03 -2.67 -11.24
N MET A 249 -6.32 -3.63 -10.36
CA MET A 249 -7.35 -3.46 -9.33
C MET A 249 -6.79 -2.82 -8.06
N LEU A 250 -5.62 -3.28 -7.61
CA LEU A 250 -5.11 -2.96 -6.28
C LEU A 250 -4.52 -1.55 -6.21
N ARG A 251 -5.16 -0.69 -5.41
CA ARG A 251 -4.62 0.59 -4.96
C ARG A 251 -3.88 0.47 -3.63
N ARG A 252 -4.24 -0.51 -2.79
CA ARG A 252 -3.64 -0.68 -1.46
C ARG A 252 -3.31 -2.13 -1.17
N VAL A 253 -2.05 -2.40 -0.87
CA VAL A 253 -1.63 -3.69 -0.33
C VAL A 253 -0.96 -3.46 1.02
N THR A 254 -1.57 -4.03 2.06
CA THR A 254 -1.02 -4.05 3.41
C THR A 254 -0.57 -5.47 3.72
N THR A 255 0.70 -5.63 4.09
CA THR A 255 1.26 -6.91 4.56
C THR A 255 1.59 -6.79 6.03
N ALA A 256 1.19 -7.78 6.83
CA ALA A 256 1.51 -7.86 8.24
C ALA A 256 1.65 -9.35 8.57
N PHE A 257 2.68 -9.81 9.31
CA PHE A 257 2.87 -11.24 9.64
C PHE A 257 3.09 -12.21 8.44
N SER A 258 2.82 -11.80 7.20
CA SER A 258 3.09 -12.62 6.03
C SER A 258 4.57 -12.92 5.84
N GLY A 259 4.87 -14.05 5.19
CA GLY A 259 6.18 -14.25 4.56
C GLY A 259 6.36 -13.34 3.36
N ASP A 260 7.16 -13.77 2.38
CA ASP A 260 7.36 -12.99 1.16
C ASP A 260 6.04 -12.85 0.37
N VAL A 261 5.64 -11.62 0.10
CA VAL A 261 4.51 -11.26 -0.77
C VAL A 261 5.05 -10.81 -2.12
N VAL A 262 4.57 -11.42 -3.19
CA VAL A 262 4.92 -11.09 -4.57
C VAL A 262 3.68 -10.59 -5.30
N LEU A 263 3.75 -9.37 -5.81
CA LEU A 263 2.76 -8.76 -6.70
C LEU A 263 3.33 -8.83 -8.12
N ASN A 264 2.67 -9.61 -8.98
CA ASN A 264 3.06 -9.73 -10.38
C ASN A 264 2.56 -8.54 -11.22
N ASP A 265 2.89 -8.56 -12.51
CA ASP A 265 2.32 -7.65 -13.50
C ASP A 265 0.78 -7.61 -13.50
N ASP A 266 0.24 -6.46 -13.89
CA ASP A 266 -1.19 -6.17 -14.08
C ASP A 266 -2.10 -6.33 -12.84
N VAL A 267 -1.58 -6.49 -11.61
CA VAL A 267 -2.43 -6.58 -10.39
C VAL A 267 -2.64 -5.25 -9.67
N VAL A 268 -1.65 -4.34 -9.76
CA VAL A 268 -1.66 -3.02 -9.10
C VAL A 268 -2.11 -1.96 -10.10
N VAL A 269 -2.89 -0.97 -9.65
CA VAL A 269 -3.15 0.25 -10.45
C VAL A 269 -1.83 0.96 -10.73
N LEU A 270 -1.41 1.02 -12.00
CA LEU A 270 -0.23 1.78 -12.42
C LEU A 270 -0.54 2.83 -13.50
N ASP A 271 -1.71 2.81 -14.14
CA ASP A 271 -2.04 3.56 -15.35
C ASP A 271 -3.15 4.62 -15.15
N ASN A 272 -3.26 5.19 -13.94
CA ASN A 272 -4.29 6.16 -13.58
C ASN A 272 -3.72 7.36 -12.82
N ALA A 273 -3.61 8.51 -13.50
CA ALA A 273 -3.07 9.77 -12.96
C ALA A 273 -3.83 10.35 -11.76
N GLU A 274 -5.06 9.90 -11.48
CA GLU A 274 -5.84 10.30 -10.30
C GLU A 274 -5.71 9.28 -9.13
N ALA A 275 -4.94 8.20 -9.30
CA ALA A 275 -4.84 7.13 -8.31
C ALA A 275 -3.73 7.37 -7.26
N ASP A 276 -4.13 7.29 -6.00
CA ASP A 276 -3.22 7.11 -4.87
C ASP A 276 -2.96 5.61 -4.63
N VAL A 277 -1.71 5.17 -4.81
CA VAL A 277 -1.28 3.78 -4.57
C VAL A 277 -0.48 3.71 -3.28
N LYS A 278 -0.81 2.75 -2.40
CA LYS A 278 -0.11 2.54 -1.12
C LYS A 278 0.30 1.09 -0.88
N PHE A 279 1.57 0.92 -0.53
CA PHE A 279 2.12 -0.29 0.06
C PHE A 279 2.44 -0.05 1.54
N ALA A 280 2.00 -0.95 2.42
CA ALA A 280 2.27 -0.86 3.85
C ALA A 280 2.70 -2.22 4.41
N CYS A 281 3.98 -2.37 4.73
CA CYS A 281 4.59 -3.62 5.18
C CYS A 281 4.88 -3.56 6.68
N VAL A 282 4.48 -4.58 7.43
CA VAL A 282 4.62 -4.65 8.89
C VAL A 282 5.22 -5.99 9.33
N GLY A 283 6.39 -5.92 9.99
CA GLY A 283 7.11 -7.07 10.49
C GLY A 283 8.40 -7.35 9.71
N ASP A 284 8.70 -8.64 9.52
CA ASP A 284 9.88 -9.18 8.86
C ASP A 284 9.62 -9.77 7.47
N GLY A 285 8.35 -9.84 7.05
CA GLY A 285 7.94 -10.21 5.70
C GLY A 285 8.41 -9.22 4.64
N ASN A 286 8.75 -9.75 3.46
CA ASN A 286 9.17 -8.96 2.31
C ASN A 286 7.99 -8.69 1.36
N LEU A 287 8.03 -7.57 0.64
CA LEU A 287 7.13 -7.25 -0.46
C LEU A 287 7.96 -7.05 -1.73
N PHE A 288 7.60 -7.77 -2.79
CA PHE A 288 8.15 -7.61 -4.12
C PHE A 288 7.04 -7.15 -5.06
N LEU A 289 7.21 -6.00 -5.69
CA LEU A 289 6.45 -5.61 -6.88
C LEU A 289 7.45 -5.53 -8.03
N LYS A 290 7.23 -6.32 -9.07
CA LYS A 290 7.99 -6.22 -10.32
C LYS A 290 7.01 -6.02 -11.46
N SER A 291 7.04 -4.85 -12.09
CA SER A 291 6.24 -4.58 -13.26
C SER A 291 7.07 -4.38 -14.53
N SER A 292 6.51 -4.79 -15.66
CA SER A 292 6.96 -4.46 -17.01
C SER A 292 6.27 -3.22 -17.58
N SER A 293 5.26 -2.67 -16.88
CA SER A 293 4.50 -1.48 -17.26
C SER A 293 4.97 -0.22 -16.51
N ASN A 294 4.96 0.91 -17.21
CA ASN A 294 5.24 2.23 -16.64
C ASN A 294 4.13 2.67 -15.67
N ALA A 295 4.49 3.39 -14.61
CA ALA A 295 3.54 4.01 -13.69
C ALA A 295 3.26 5.48 -14.06
N THR A 296 1.98 5.84 -14.11
CA THR A 296 1.43 7.19 -14.22
C THR A 296 0.32 7.31 -13.16
N LEU A 297 0.61 7.99 -12.04
CA LEU A 297 -0.23 7.97 -10.83
C LEU A 297 -0.45 9.36 -10.24
N GLY A 298 -1.42 9.48 -9.31
CA GLY A 298 -1.59 10.67 -8.48
C GLY A 298 -0.56 10.71 -7.35
N SER A 299 -0.39 9.60 -6.64
CA SER A 299 0.69 9.44 -5.66
C SER A 299 1.09 7.97 -5.47
N LEU A 300 2.32 7.76 -5.01
CA LEU A 300 2.86 6.46 -4.62
C LEU A 300 3.41 6.55 -3.19
N GLU A 301 2.85 5.78 -2.28
CA GLU A 301 3.25 5.71 -0.87
C GLU A 301 3.76 4.30 -0.53
N VAL A 302 4.98 4.20 0.01
CA VAL A 302 5.57 2.94 0.50
C VAL A 302 5.95 3.12 1.98
N GLU A 303 5.35 2.31 2.85
CA GLU A 303 5.66 2.27 4.28
C GLU A 303 6.21 0.90 4.68
N MET A 304 7.32 0.88 5.39
CA MET A 304 7.93 -0.33 5.95
C MET A 304 8.14 -0.14 7.46
N THR A 305 7.46 -0.94 8.28
CA THR A 305 7.59 -0.93 9.75
C THR A 305 8.05 -2.28 10.26
N GLY A 306 9.29 -2.39 10.70
CA GLY A 306 9.88 -3.65 11.16
C GLY A 306 11.28 -3.88 10.59
N SER A 307 11.51 -5.05 10.00
CA SER A 307 12.81 -5.51 9.51
C SER A 307 12.77 -6.20 8.14
N GLY A 308 11.63 -6.21 7.45
CA GLY A 308 11.51 -6.74 6.09
C GLY A 308 12.02 -5.79 4.99
N LEU A 309 11.95 -6.23 3.74
CA LEU A 309 12.26 -5.48 2.53
C LEU A 309 10.99 -5.15 1.74
N ALA A 310 10.83 -3.92 1.27
CA ALA A 310 9.90 -3.59 0.17
C ALA A 310 10.72 -3.21 -1.07
N GLN A 311 10.67 -4.05 -2.10
CA GLN A 311 11.35 -3.85 -3.38
C GLN A 311 10.31 -3.59 -4.47
N LEU A 312 10.38 -2.41 -5.07
CA LEU A 312 9.56 -2.00 -6.20
C LEU A 312 10.46 -1.83 -7.42
N GLU A 313 10.32 -2.72 -8.40
CA GLU A 313 10.92 -2.62 -9.72
C GLU A 313 9.84 -2.17 -10.72
N ILE A 314 9.91 -0.92 -11.18
CA ILE A 314 8.95 -0.32 -12.13
C ILE A 314 9.78 0.46 -13.16
N PRO A 315 9.59 0.33 -14.49
CA PRO A 315 10.51 0.91 -15.47
C PRO A 315 10.55 2.45 -15.46
N SER A 316 9.42 3.12 -15.23
CA SER A 316 9.35 4.57 -15.04
C SER A 316 8.22 4.95 -14.12
N VAL A 317 8.40 5.95 -13.27
CA VAL A 317 7.39 6.43 -12.32
C VAL A 317 7.10 7.92 -12.56
N ASN A 318 5.93 8.23 -13.10
CA ASN A 318 5.44 9.60 -13.30
C ASN A 318 4.26 9.87 -12.34
N LEU A 319 4.38 10.90 -11.51
CA LEU A 319 3.41 11.24 -10.45
C LEU A 319 2.93 12.69 -10.60
N GLU A 320 1.62 12.90 -10.72
CA GLU A 320 1.02 14.25 -10.68
C GLU A 320 1.23 14.94 -9.30
N GLY A 321 1.45 14.13 -8.25
CA GLY A 321 1.67 14.57 -6.88
C GLY A 321 2.97 14.05 -6.27
N ASN A 322 2.86 13.06 -5.39
CA ASN A 322 3.90 12.76 -4.41
C ASN A 322 4.43 11.32 -4.47
N LEU A 323 5.75 11.16 -4.41
CA LEU A 323 6.39 9.92 -3.97
C LEU A 323 6.66 10.02 -2.45
N LYS A 324 6.01 9.19 -1.63
CA LYS A 324 6.29 9.09 -0.19
C LYS A 324 6.90 7.74 0.16
N VAL A 325 8.07 7.74 0.80
CA VAL A 325 8.70 6.53 1.35
C VAL A 325 8.93 6.71 2.85
N GLU A 326 8.50 5.75 3.66
CA GLU A 326 8.66 5.77 5.12
C GLU A 326 9.20 4.43 5.64
N VAL A 327 10.27 4.48 6.42
CA VAL A 327 10.88 3.32 7.09
C VAL A 327 10.93 3.55 8.59
N ALA A 328 10.34 2.65 9.36
CA ALA A 328 10.34 2.66 10.82
C ALA A 328 10.88 1.33 11.37
N GLY A 329 12.11 1.33 11.87
CA GLY A 329 12.80 0.14 12.37
C GLY A 329 14.13 -0.12 11.66
N SER A 330 14.34 -1.36 11.23
CA SER A 330 15.55 -1.84 10.55
C SER A 330 15.28 -2.46 9.17
N GLY A 331 14.08 -2.26 8.62
CA GLY A 331 13.71 -2.73 7.28
C GLY A 331 14.27 -1.87 6.16
N VAL A 332 14.11 -2.31 4.93
CA VAL A 332 14.61 -1.62 3.73
C VAL A 332 13.45 -1.28 2.80
N VAL A 333 13.48 -0.09 2.20
CA VAL A 333 12.69 0.20 0.99
C VAL A 333 13.65 0.49 -0.15
N ALA A 334 13.50 -0.24 -1.25
CA ALA A 334 14.23 -0.03 -2.49
C ALA A 334 13.24 0.23 -3.63
N LEU A 335 13.31 1.42 -4.22
CA LEU A 335 12.65 1.75 -5.48
C LEU A 335 13.69 1.72 -6.59
N VAL A 336 13.48 0.86 -7.59
CA VAL A 336 14.36 0.64 -8.73
C VAL A 336 13.58 0.97 -10.00
N THR A 337 14.04 1.97 -10.75
CA THR A 337 13.36 2.53 -11.94
C THR A 337 14.37 3.15 -12.91
N ASP A 338 13.98 3.46 -14.14
CA ASP A 338 14.80 4.28 -15.04
C ASP A 338 14.53 5.77 -14.82
N THR A 339 13.29 6.17 -14.51
CA THR A 339 12.96 7.58 -14.25
C THR A 339 11.97 7.77 -13.09
N VAL A 340 12.08 8.91 -12.41
CA VAL A 340 11.08 9.44 -11.47
C VAL A 340 10.76 10.89 -11.83
N GLU A 341 9.50 11.18 -12.14
CA GLU A 341 8.95 12.54 -12.27
C GLU A 341 7.85 12.73 -11.21
N ALA A 342 7.91 13.80 -10.42
CA ALA A 342 6.94 14.09 -9.36
C ALA A 342 6.87 15.59 -9.00
N ASP A 343 5.80 16.09 -8.39
CA ASP A 343 5.85 17.41 -7.73
C ASP A 343 6.78 17.34 -6.51
N GLN A 344 6.57 16.36 -5.63
CA GLN A 344 7.39 16.18 -4.44
C GLN A 344 7.83 14.73 -4.20
N VAL A 345 9.12 14.54 -3.94
CA VAL A 345 9.67 13.32 -3.32
C VAL A 345 9.83 13.56 -1.83
N LYS A 346 9.31 12.64 -1.01
CA LYS A 346 9.39 12.70 0.45
C LYS A 346 9.86 11.37 1.04
N THR A 347 10.98 11.38 1.74
CA THR A 347 11.49 10.18 2.44
C THR A 347 11.64 10.41 3.93
N THR A 348 11.22 9.46 4.75
CA THR A 348 11.38 9.51 6.22
C THR A 348 11.90 8.16 6.72
N LEU A 349 13.13 8.14 7.22
CA LEU A 349 13.76 6.99 7.85
C LEU A 349 13.87 7.22 9.37
N SER A 350 13.37 6.28 10.17
CA SER A 350 13.39 6.32 11.63
C SER A 350 13.88 4.98 12.19
N GLY A 351 15.18 4.86 12.44
CA GLY A 351 15.82 3.68 13.01
C GLY A 351 17.19 3.39 12.41
N SER A 352 17.42 2.14 12.02
CA SER A 352 18.67 1.61 11.46
C SER A 352 18.47 0.84 10.16
N GLY A 353 17.32 1.03 9.51
CA GLY A 353 17.01 0.50 8.17
C GLY A 353 17.48 1.44 7.07
N ASP A 354 17.17 1.13 5.82
CA ASP A 354 17.65 1.90 4.68
C ASP A 354 16.52 2.30 3.70
N ILE A 355 16.68 3.46 3.06
CA ILE A 355 15.87 3.90 1.92
C ILE A 355 16.82 4.09 0.75
N VAL A 356 16.61 3.34 -0.33
CA VAL A 356 17.34 3.53 -1.59
C VAL A 356 16.36 3.88 -2.70
N VAL A 357 16.56 5.05 -3.29
CA VAL A 357 15.92 5.45 -4.55
C VAL A 357 16.98 5.32 -5.63
N ASP A 358 16.92 4.21 -6.36
CA ASP A 358 17.80 3.89 -7.48
C ASP A 358 17.02 4.15 -8.78
N THR A 359 17.39 5.23 -9.47
CA THR A 359 16.78 5.68 -10.73
C THR A 359 17.87 5.99 -11.74
N SER A 360 17.58 6.20 -13.03
CA SER A 360 18.55 6.83 -13.95
C SER A 360 18.38 8.34 -14.06
N ASP A 361 17.17 8.86 -13.80
CA ASP A 361 16.86 10.30 -13.71
C ASP A 361 15.81 10.56 -12.60
N LEU A 362 15.99 11.62 -11.82
CA LEU A 362 15.00 12.10 -10.84
C LEU A 362 14.73 13.58 -11.07
N THR A 363 13.51 13.92 -11.46
CA THR A 363 13.06 15.31 -11.61
C THR A 363 11.89 15.58 -10.68
N ALA A 364 12.03 16.58 -9.79
CA ALA A 364 10.93 17.01 -8.93
C ALA A 364 10.98 18.50 -8.56
N GLN A 365 9.83 19.09 -8.19
CA GLN A 365 9.82 20.46 -7.64
C GLN A 365 10.46 20.50 -6.24
N LYS A 366 10.29 19.44 -5.46
CA LYS A 366 10.77 19.38 -4.08
C LYS A 366 11.29 18.00 -3.66
N LEU A 367 12.43 17.98 -2.98
CA LEU A 367 12.91 16.83 -2.21
C LEU A 367 12.89 17.14 -0.70
N ASP A 368 12.06 16.42 0.06
CA ASP A 368 12.05 16.43 1.53
C ASP A 368 12.59 15.09 2.05
N ALA A 369 13.81 15.05 2.59
CA ALA A 369 14.39 13.81 3.12
C ALA A 369 14.78 13.95 4.60
N SER A 370 14.33 13.01 5.43
CA SER A 370 14.58 12.99 6.88
C SER A 370 15.11 11.64 7.35
N VAL A 371 16.24 11.63 8.05
CA VAL A 371 16.86 10.45 8.66
C VAL A 371 16.99 10.68 10.17
N TYR A 372 16.39 9.79 10.96
CA TYR A 372 16.43 9.77 12.42
C TYR A 372 17.01 8.44 12.89
N GLY A 373 18.25 8.42 13.36
CA GLY A 373 18.95 7.21 13.82
C GLY A 373 20.25 6.96 13.07
N SER A 374 20.53 5.69 12.77
CA SER A 374 21.82 5.23 12.23
C SER A 374 21.76 4.62 10.82
N GLY A 375 20.57 4.58 10.22
CA GLY A 375 20.37 4.06 8.86
C GLY A 375 20.80 5.02 7.75
N VAL A 376 20.64 4.59 6.49
CA VAL A 376 21.01 5.37 5.31
C VAL A 376 19.79 5.71 4.44
N ALA A 377 19.64 6.97 4.05
CA ALA A 377 18.80 7.36 2.93
C ALA A 377 19.70 7.77 1.75
N SER A 378 19.54 7.12 0.60
CA SER A 378 20.39 7.31 -0.58
C SER A 378 19.54 7.57 -1.83
N PHE A 379 19.85 8.67 -2.51
CA PHE A 379 19.37 9.01 -3.85
C PHE A 379 20.55 8.73 -4.79
N ALA A 380 20.58 7.52 -5.36
CA ALA A 380 21.83 6.97 -5.90
C ALA A 380 22.33 7.74 -7.14
N THR A 381 21.44 8.37 -7.89
CA THR A 381 21.71 8.74 -9.29
C THR A 381 21.38 10.19 -9.61
N ALA A 382 21.85 10.64 -10.76
CA ALA A 382 21.67 12.00 -11.26
C ALA A 382 20.19 12.39 -11.28
N GLY A 383 19.92 13.62 -10.85
CA GLY A 383 18.59 14.23 -10.90
C GLY A 383 18.67 15.72 -10.64
N SER A 384 17.53 16.42 -10.69
CA SER A 384 17.46 17.84 -10.38
C SER A 384 16.19 18.20 -9.62
N VAL A 385 16.33 19.13 -8.67
CA VAL A 385 15.19 19.67 -7.91
C VAL A 385 15.22 21.18 -7.73
N ASP A 386 14.04 21.77 -7.73
CA ASP A 386 13.85 23.21 -7.54
C ASP A 386 14.19 23.66 -6.11
N LYS A 387 13.87 22.81 -5.12
CA LYS A 387 14.14 23.00 -3.69
C LYS A 387 14.40 21.66 -2.99
N GLU A 388 15.25 21.70 -1.98
CA GLU A 388 15.58 20.57 -1.13
C GLU A 388 15.47 20.97 0.35
N SER A 389 14.91 20.08 1.18
CA SER A 389 14.80 20.23 2.62
C SER A 389 15.27 18.96 3.30
N LEU A 390 16.47 18.99 3.88
CA LEU A 390 17.10 17.80 4.45
C LEU A 390 17.16 17.87 5.97
N THR A 391 16.91 16.75 6.64
CA THR A 391 17.10 16.61 8.08
C THR A 391 17.83 15.32 8.39
N LEU A 392 18.99 15.41 9.06
CA LEU A 392 19.71 14.26 9.60
C LEU A 392 19.82 14.40 11.11
N SER A 393 19.45 13.37 11.86
CA SER A 393 19.48 13.37 13.32
C SER A 393 20.01 12.02 13.84
N GLY A 394 21.19 12.03 14.45
CA GLY A 394 21.95 10.82 14.81
C GLY A 394 23.18 10.56 13.91
N PRO A 395 23.76 9.34 14.00
CA PRO A 395 24.98 8.94 13.29
C PRO A 395 24.74 8.40 11.87
N GLY A 396 23.50 8.39 11.37
CA GLY A 396 23.14 7.89 10.04
C GLY A 396 23.70 8.72 8.88
N GLN A 397 23.30 8.36 7.66
CA GLN A 397 23.74 9.04 6.44
C GLN A 397 22.56 9.49 5.59
N LEU A 398 22.68 10.68 4.99
CA LEU A 398 21.74 11.19 4.00
C LEU A 398 22.52 11.59 2.75
N LEU A 399 22.43 10.77 1.70
CA LEU A 399 23.23 10.85 0.50
C LEU A 399 22.37 11.37 -0.66
N ALA A 400 22.29 12.70 -0.78
CA ALA A 400 21.61 13.41 -1.86
C ALA A 400 22.60 14.11 -2.83
N GLY A 401 23.89 13.77 -2.76
CA GLY A 401 24.94 14.39 -3.57
C GLY A 401 24.78 14.19 -5.08
N SER A 402 23.98 13.22 -5.53
CA SER A 402 23.66 13.02 -6.94
C SER A 402 22.52 13.92 -7.45
N ILE A 403 21.76 14.57 -6.56
CA ILE A 403 20.62 15.43 -6.92
C ILE A 403 21.05 16.90 -6.95
N VAL A 404 20.91 17.54 -8.11
CA VAL A 404 21.25 18.94 -8.32
C VAL A 404 20.10 19.84 -7.84
N ALA A 405 20.20 20.34 -6.61
CA ALA A 405 19.24 21.29 -6.06
C ALA A 405 19.62 22.73 -6.41
N ARG A 406 18.65 23.60 -6.77
CA ARG A 406 18.96 25.04 -6.82
C ARG A 406 19.14 25.64 -5.43
N LYS A 407 18.30 25.21 -4.47
CA LYS A 407 18.28 25.71 -3.09
C LYS A 407 18.09 24.54 -2.13
N SER A 408 18.92 24.49 -1.11
CA SER A 408 18.84 23.46 -0.05
C SER A 408 18.83 24.12 1.33
N ASP A 409 17.83 23.78 2.16
CA ASP A 409 17.81 24.05 3.59
C ASP A 409 18.09 22.74 4.34
N VAL A 410 19.20 22.69 5.10
CA VAL A 410 19.76 21.47 5.70
C VAL A 410 19.86 21.60 7.21
N ASP A 411 19.26 20.67 7.95
CA ASP A 411 19.33 20.55 9.40
C ASP A 411 20.09 19.27 9.83
N VAL A 412 21.20 19.38 10.59
CA VAL A 412 22.00 18.21 11.05
C VAL A 412 22.21 18.19 12.56
N TRP A 413 21.62 17.20 13.23
CA TRP A 413 21.55 17.02 14.67
C TRP A 413 22.27 15.73 15.12
N GLY A 414 23.59 15.74 15.12
CA GLY A 414 24.38 14.57 15.52
C GLY A 414 25.83 14.65 15.06
N ASP A 415 26.37 13.49 14.73
CA ASP A 415 27.71 13.23 14.18
C ASP A 415 27.67 12.55 12.79
N GLY A 416 26.47 12.26 12.28
CA GLY A 416 26.25 11.70 10.94
C GLY A 416 26.69 12.60 9.78
N GLU A 417 26.67 12.02 8.58
CA GLU A 417 27.16 12.61 7.34
C GLU A 417 26.02 12.88 6.34
N LEU A 418 26.02 14.07 5.77
CA LEU A 418 25.07 14.47 4.75
C LEU A 418 25.81 15.03 3.53
N LEU A 419 25.46 14.53 2.34
CA LEU A 419 26.01 14.97 1.05
C LEU A 419 24.92 15.60 0.18
N VAL A 420 25.24 16.72 -0.49
CA VAL A 420 24.35 17.49 -1.37
C VAL A 420 25.08 18.04 -2.59
N GLN A 421 24.34 18.38 -3.66
CA GLN A 421 24.83 19.25 -4.73
C GLN A 421 23.90 20.45 -4.88
N VAL A 422 24.42 21.68 -4.73
CA VAL A 422 23.59 22.90 -4.70
C VAL A 422 24.19 24.02 -5.54
N THR A 423 23.41 24.63 -6.43
CA THR A 423 23.92 25.71 -7.32
C THR A 423 23.82 27.11 -6.71
N ASP A 424 22.64 27.52 -6.24
CA ASP A 424 22.40 28.91 -5.88
C ASP A 424 22.67 29.13 -4.40
N ARG A 425 21.98 28.39 -3.53
CA ARG A 425 22.02 28.66 -2.08
C ARG A 425 21.87 27.42 -1.22
N LEU A 426 22.92 27.16 -0.46
CA LEU A 426 22.95 26.16 0.60
C LEU A 426 22.82 26.85 1.96
N THR A 427 21.73 26.57 2.68
CA THR A 427 21.50 27.06 4.03
C THR A 427 21.65 25.91 5.01
N VAL A 428 22.63 25.98 5.92
CA VAL A 428 22.94 24.89 6.86
C VAL A 428 22.67 25.32 8.30
N SER A 429 22.04 24.42 9.06
CA SER A 429 21.72 24.52 10.47
C SER A 429 22.19 23.23 11.14
N THR A 430 23.43 23.20 11.63
CA THR A 430 23.94 21.99 12.30
C THR A 430 23.56 21.97 13.78
N SER A 431 24.19 21.07 14.53
CA SER A 431 24.40 21.14 15.95
C SER A 431 25.82 20.63 16.26
N VAL A 432 26.07 20.19 17.49
CA VAL A 432 27.39 19.99 18.10
C VAL A 432 28.50 19.54 17.14
N TRP A 433 28.35 18.41 16.42
CA TRP A 433 29.39 17.82 15.56
C TRP A 433 29.01 17.54 14.10
N GLY A 434 27.77 17.86 13.69
CA GLY A 434 27.25 17.51 12.36
C GLY A 434 28.05 18.13 11.20
N LYS A 435 28.07 17.45 10.05
CA LYS A 435 28.85 17.83 8.87
C LYS A 435 28.00 17.74 7.59
N VAL A 436 28.18 18.70 6.69
CA VAL A 436 27.54 18.76 5.38
C VAL A 436 28.63 18.86 4.30
N GLY A 437 28.72 17.85 3.45
CA GLY A 437 29.58 17.87 2.27
C GLY A 437 28.79 18.36 1.06
N TYR A 438 29.30 19.38 0.36
CA TYR A 438 28.82 19.66 -1.01
C TYR A 438 29.75 18.99 -2.02
N VAL A 439 29.17 18.34 -3.03
CA VAL A 439 29.94 17.75 -4.14
C VAL A 439 29.98 18.72 -5.33
N ASN A 440 30.92 18.50 -6.25
CA ASN A 440 31.12 19.29 -7.46
C ASN A 440 31.43 20.77 -7.17
N GLU A 441 30.90 21.71 -7.95
CA GLU A 441 31.18 23.14 -7.80
C GLU A 441 30.55 23.71 -6.51
N PRO A 442 31.19 24.70 -5.84
CA PRO A 442 30.67 25.27 -4.61
C PRO A 442 29.38 26.09 -4.86
N PRO A 443 28.39 26.03 -3.94
CA PRO A 443 27.18 26.85 -4.03
C PRO A 443 27.49 28.35 -4.03
N THR A 444 26.70 29.13 -4.77
CA THR A 444 26.90 30.59 -4.92
C THR A 444 26.78 31.35 -3.58
N ASP A 445 25.84 30.95 -2.71
CA ASP A 445 25.64 31.46 -1.35
C ASP A 445 25.62 30.30 -0.34
N ILE A 446 26.50 30.36 0.67
CA ILE A 446 26.53 29.39 1.77
C ILE A 446 26.21 30.12 3.08
N LYS A 447 25.03 29.83 3.65
CA LYS A 447 24.56 30.46 4.89
C LYS A 447 24.48 29.46 6.04
N ILE A 448 25.39 29.56 6.98
CA ILE A 448 25.37 28.76 8.22
C ILE A 448 24.57 29.53 9.30
N LYS A 449 23.43 28.98 9.74
CA LYS A 449 22.51 29.54 10.77
C LYS A 449 22.76 28.86 12.12
N GLY A 450 22.85 29.60 13.23
CA GLY A 450 22.94 29.04 14.59
C GLY A 450 24.18 29.48 15.38
N TRP A 451 24.48 28.80 16.49
CA TRP A 451 25.52 29.22 17.43
C TRP A 451 26.82 28.42 17.22
N TRP A 452 27.72 28.92 16.36
CA TRP A 452 28.89 28.17 15.87
C TRP A 452 30.26 28.75 16.23
N PHE A 453 30.32 29.72 17.15
CA PHE A 453 31.54 30.52 17.38
C PHE A 453 32.78 29.74 17.86
N TRP A 454 32.62 28.46 18.24
CA TRP A 454 33.70 27.56 18.61
C TRP A 454 34.13 26.58 17.50
N ARG A 455 33.50 26.63 16.31
CA ARG A 455 33.83 25.79 15.14
C ARG A 455 34.25 26.64 13.95
N GLU A 456 35.21 26.14 13.18
CA GLU A 456 35.52 26.69 11.86
C GLU A 456 34.41 26.35 10.87
N ALA A 457 34.04 27.27 9.98
CA ALA A 457 32.99 27.05 8.99
C ALA A 457 33.28 25.85 8.06
N SER A 458 34.56 25.68 7.70
CA SER A 458 35.12 24.53 6.97
C SER A 458 34.93 23.18 7.67
N SER A 459 34.73 23.17 9.00
CA SER A 459 34.43 21.95 9.77
C SER A 459 32.94 21.59 9.75
N ILE A 460 32.08 22.49 9.26
CA ILE A 460 30.62 22.37 9.21
C ILE A 460 30.19 22.07 7.78
N VAL A 461 30.64 22.90 6.84
CA VAL A 461 30.36 22.81 5.40
C VAL A 461 31.68 22.69 4.66
N TYR A 462 31.86 21.64 3.87
CA TYR A 462 33.13 21.32 3.22
C TYR A 462 32.93 20.78 1.80
N PRO A 463 33.91 20.98 0.88
CA PRO A 463 33.90 20.30 -0.40
C PRO A 463 34.19 18.80 -0.22
N ALA A 464 33.23 17.96 -0.58
CA ALA A 464 33.38 16.51 -0.57
C ALA A 464 34.19 16.06 -1.80
N THR A 465 35.24 15.27 -1.57
CA THR A 465 36.12 14.76 -2.64
C THR A 465 35.52 13.57 -3.41
N VAL A 466 34.49 12.94 -2.85
CA VAL A 466 33.82 11.75 -3.39
C VAL A 466 32.32 11.91 -3.12
N ASN A 467 31.49 11.78 -4.16
CA ASN A 467 30.06 11.56 -3.98
C ASN A 467 29.83 10.12 -3.54
N LYS A 468 29.20 9.90 -2.37
CA LYS A 468 28.85 8.57 -1.88
C LYS A 468 27.41 8.27 -2.26
N VAL A 469 27.18 7.06 -2.74
CA VAL A 469 25.87 6.55 -3.14
C VAL A 469 25.76 5.10 -2.68
N VAL A 470 24.57 4.68 -2.26
CA VAL A 470 24.25 3.25 -2.10
C VAL A 470 23.72 2.77 -3.44
N ILE A 471 24.44 1.85 -4.07
CA ILE A 471 23.95 1.09 -5.23
C ILE A 471 23.16 -0.09 -4.68
N TYR A 472 21.92 -0.28 -5.14
CA TYR A 472 21.10 -1.41 -4.72
C TYR A 472 21.20 -2.54 -5.74
N GLU A 473 21.51 -3.75 -5.28
CA GLU A 473 21.38 -4.96 -6.10
C GLU A 473 20.01 -5.58 -5.83
N PRO A 474 19.08 -5.63 -6.82
CA PRO A 474 17.75 -6.18 -6.63
C PRO A 474 17.78 -7.60 -6.08
N ALA A 475 17.11 -7.81 -4.95
CA ALA A 475 16.97 -9.13 -4.36
C ALA A 475 16.13 -10.02 -5.28
N THR A 476 16.47 -11.31 -5.34
CA THR A 476 15.78 -12.27 -6.20
C THR A 476 14.35 -12.49 -5.73
N VAL A 477 13.37 -12.22 -6.59
CA VAL A 477 11.96 -12.56 -6.33
C VAL A 477 11.85 -14.05 -5.97
N PRO A 478 11.19 -14.41 -4.86
CA PRO A 478 11.14 -15.79 -4.37
C PRO A 478 10.34 -16.69 -5.31
N SER A 479 10.72 -17.96 -5.36
CA SER A 479 9.99 -18.99 -6.12
C SER A 479 8.67 -19.36 -5.44
N LYS A 480 7.68 -19.74 -6.27
CA LYS A 480 6.41 -20.37 -5.88
C LYS A 480 6.65 -21.75 -5.27
N TYR A 481 7.11 -21.77 -4.03
CA TYR A 481 7.37 -22.99 -3.27
C TYR A 481 6.87 -22.76 -1.83
N PRO A 482 6.19 -23.74 -1.21
CA PRO A 482 5.62 -23.57 0.12
C PRO A 482 6.71 -23.45 1.19
N SER A 483 6.43 -22.66 2.22
CA SER A 483 7.33 -22.43 3.34
C SER A 483 6.77 -23.08 4.60
N TYR A 484 7.65 -23.63 5.43
CA TYR A 484 7.26 -24.27 6.69
C TYR A 484 7.05 -23.25 7.81
N TYR A 485 5.95 -23.39 8.53
CA TYR A 485 5.61 -22.58 9.69
C TYR A 485 5.06 -23.44 10.83
N SER A 486 5.28 -22.97 12.06
CA SER A 486 4.75 -23.54 13.30
C SER A 486 4.26 -22.37 14.15
N ILE A 487 2.95 -22.27 14.34
CA ILE A 487 2.27 -21.07 14.85
C ILE A 487 1.28 -21.47 15.94
N GLU A 488 1.34 -20.75 17.06
CA GLU A 488 0.34 -20.74 18.11
C GLU A 488 -0.38 -19.39 18.09
N THR A 489 -1.72 -19.41 18.06
CA THR A 489 -2.58 -18.23 18.18
C THR A 489 -3.31 -18.22 19.53
N ALA A 490 -3.60 -17.02 20.01
CA ALA A 490 -4.43 -16.77 21.18
C ALA A 490 -5.51 -15.72 20.84
N GLU A 491 -6.73 -15.95 21.29
CA GLU A 491 -7.87 -15.06 21.04
C GLU A 491 -7.61 -13.64 21.60
N SER A 492 -7.79 -12.64 20.75
CA SER A 492 -7.64 -11.22 21.09
C SER A 492 -8.99 -10.56 21.28
N ALA A 493 -9.30 -10.13 22.50
CA ALA A 493 -10.51 -9.37 22.81
C ALA A 493 -10.47 -7.89 22.31
N LEU A 494 -9.37 -7.47 21.66
CA LEU A 494 -9.11 -6.09 21.25
C LEU A 494 -8.93 -5.92 19.73
N SER A 495 -8.88 -7.03 18.98
CA SER A 495 -8.61 -7.06 17.54
C SER A 495 -9.53 -8.08 16.86
N GLY A 496 -9.68 -7.97 15.54
CA GLY A 496 -10.29 -9.02 14.71
C GLY A 496 -9.27 -10.06 14.22
N ASP A 497 -8.03 -9.96 14.68
CA ASP A 497 -6.89 -10.84 14.39
C ASP A 497 -6.28 -11.32 15.72
N PRO A 498 -5.80 -12.56 15.82
CA PRO A 498 -5.27 -13.12 17.07
C PRO A 498 -3.93 -12.50 17.49
N ASP A 499 -3.61 -12.62 18.78
CA ASP A 499 -2.21 -12.54 19.22
C ASP A 499 -1.51 -13.85 18.80
N TYR A 500 -0.32 -13.81 18.20
CA TYR A 500 0.36 -15.02 17.68
C TYR A 500 1.82 -15.14 18.14
N ALA A 501 2.35 -16.36 18.07
CA ALA A 501 3.77 -16.66 18.25
C ALA A 501 4.25 -17.73 17.27
N PHE A 502 5.43 -17.51 16.67
CA PHE A 502 6.15 -18.55 15.94
C PHE A 502 6.90 -19.44 16.93
N ILE A 503 6.65 -20.74 16.87
CA ILE A 503 7.39 -21.75 17.63
C ILE A 503 8.54 -22.22 16.73
N SER A 504 9.79 -21.92 17.09
CA SER A 504 10.93 -22.29 16.25
C SER A 504 11.10 -23.80 16.18
N ALA A 505 10.92 -24.39 15.01
CA ALA A 505 11.40 -25.73 14.71
C ALA A 505 12.95 -25.70 14.69
N GLU A 506 13.54 -26.55 15.51
CA GLU A 506 14.97 -26.70 15.84
C GLU A 506 15.62 -25.64 16.77
N PRO A 507 16.52 -26.08 17.69
CA PRO A 507 17.15 -25.21 18.66
C PRO A 507 18.24 -24.35 18.02
N SER A 508 18.22 -23.05 18.31
CA SER A 508 19.30 -22.15 17.92
C SER A 508 20.64 -22.62 18.49
N ASN A 509 21.55 -23.01 17.60
CA ASN A 509 22.91 -23.39 17.98
C ASN A 509 23.56 -22.25 18.78
N VAL A 510 23.85 -22.52 20.06
CA VAL A 510 24.29 -21.53 21.08
C VAL A 510 25.57 -20.77 20.67
N VAL A 511 26.29 -21.28 19.67
CA VAL A 511 27.45 -20.66 19.03
C VAL A 511 27.12 -19.30 18.37
N ASN A 512 25.93 -19.12 17.76
CA ASN A 512 25.58 -17.85 17.10
C ASN A 512 25.15 -16.74 18.07
N LEU A 513 24.65 -17.10 19.27
CA LEU A 513 24.39 -16.12 20.33
C LEU A 513 25.69 -15.62 20.99
N MET A 514 26.73 -16.47 21.05
CA MET A 514 28.06 -16.06 21.51
C MET A 514 28.75 -15.11 20.53
N SER A 515 28.63 -15.32 19.21
CA SER A 515 29.29 -14.46 18.21
C SER A 515 28.70 -13.05 18.13
N MET A 516 27.36 -12.91 18.19
CA MET A 516 26.69 -11.59 18.25
C MET A 516 26.90 -10.86 19.59
N SER A 517 27.18 -11.59 20.67
CA SER A 517 27.53 -11.00 21.97
C SER A 517 28.99 -10.52 22.02
N LEU A 518 29.93 -11.27 21.43
CA LEU A 518 31.35 -10.89 21.44
C LEU A 518 31.67 -9.69 20.54
N SER A 519 31.01 -9.54 19.38
CA SER A 519 31.21 -8.36 18.51
C SER A 519 30.81 -7.06 19.22
N ASN A 520 29.70 -7.07 19.96
CA ASN A 520 29.23 -5.93 20.75
C ASN A 520 30.06 -5.67 22.03
N MET A 521 30.69 -6.69 22.59
CA MET A 521 31.60 -6.56 23.75
C MET A 521 33.00 -6.05 23.38
N GLN A 522 33.46 -6.27 22.14
CA GLN A 522 34.78 -5.80 21.70
C GLN A 522 34.81 -4.29 21.38
N GLN A 523 33.66 -3.69 21.02
CA GLN A 523 33.56 -2.28 20.64
C GLN A 523 33.20 -1.33 21.80
N THR A 524 32.85 -1.87 22.97
CA THR A 524 32.50 -1.10 24.18
C THR A 524 33.67 -0.93 25.17
N ALA A 525 34.88 -1.38 24.82
CA ALA A 525 36.04 -1.43 25.71
C ALA A 525 37.08 -0.28 25.55
N THR A 526 36.79 0.78 24.78
CA THR A 526 37.63 2.00 24.71
C THR A 526 36.83 3.30 24.59
N ALA A 527 36.07 3.65 25.62
CA ALA A 527 35.65 5.03 25.87
C ALA A 527 35.69 5.30 27.38
N SER A 528 36.70 6.06 27.81
CA SER A 528 36.91 6.39 29.21
C SER A 528 35.78 7.26 29.77
N THR A 529 35.43 6.99 31.03
CA THR A 529 34.78 7.90 31.98
C THR A 529 34.96 9.39 31.67
N GLU A 530 33.86 10.11 31.44
CA GLU A 530 33.46 11.19 32.33
C GLU A 530 31.98 11.59 32.16
N SER A 531 31.43 12.19 33.20
CA SER A 531 29.99 12.38 33.39
C SER A 531 29.50 13.75 32.91
N HIS A 532 28.60 13.80 31.92
CA HIS A 532 27.60 14.89 31.81
C HIS A 532 26.33 14.40 31.10
N GLY A 533 25.29 14.11 31.87
CA GLY A 533 23.94 13.86 31.33
C GLY A 533 23.11 15.14 31.19
N LEU A 534 21.87 14.97 30.70
CA LEU A 534 20.78 15.96 30.70
C LEU A 534 20.87 17.14 29.71
N PHE A 535 20.83 16.88 28.39
CA PHE A 535 20.33 17.88 27.43
C PHE A 535 19.54 17.34 26.20
N TYR A 536 19.57 16.05 25.89
CA TYR A 536 18.83 15.47 24.75
C TYR A 536 17.42 15.00 25.10
N ALA A 537 16.54 15.96 25.37
CA ALA A 537 15.09 15.79 25.27
C ALA A 537 14.44 17.17 25.10
N PHE A 538 13.65 17.39 24.04
CA PHE A 538 12.30 18.02 24.12
C PHE A 538 11.58 18.31 22.78
N ILE A 539 12.21 18.18 21.60
CA ILE A 539 11.57 18.62 20.33
C ILE A 539 11.09 17.47 19.40
N GLY A 540 11.51 16.22 19.60
CA GLY A 540 11.15 15.08 18.73
C GLY A 540 9.88 14.27 19.08
N VAL A 541 9.02 14.74 20.00
CA VAL A 541 8.03 13.86 20.67
C VAL A 541 6.65 13.82 19.98
N GLY A 542 6.35 14.73 19.05
CA GLY A 542 5.01 14.83 18.44
C GLY A 542 4.61 13.67 17.52
N VAL A 543 5.53 13.22 16.65
CA VAL A 543 5.23 12.22 15.59
C VAL A 543 5.60 10.79 16.00
N VAL A 544 6.66 10.66 16.82
CA VAL A 544 7.21 9.35 17.23
C VAL A 544 6.28 8.58 18.18
N VAL A 545 5.46 9.27 18.99
CA VAL A 545 4.71 8.63 20.09
C VAL A 545 3.61 7.68 19.62
N VAL A 546 2.97 7.90 18.47
CA VAL A 546 1.91 6.98 18.00
C VAL A 546 2.51 5.65 17.54
N ASN A 547 3.53 5.68 16.67
CA ASN A 547 4.15 4.47 16.15
C ASN A 547 5.04 3.75 17.20
N VAL A 548 5.71 4.49 18.09
CA VAL A 548 6.49 3.86 19.18
C VAL A 548 5.61 3.30 20.30
N VAL A 549 4.38 3.78 20.52
CA VAL A 549 3.45 3.11 21.44
C VAL A 549 2.93 1.79 20.85
N ALA A 550 2.68 1.72 19.54
CA ALA A 550 2.38 0.47 18.85
C ALA A 550 3.58 -0.52 18.91
N ALA A 551 4.78 -0.07 18.52
CA ALA A 551 5.98 -0.91 18.54
C ALA A 551 6.40 -1.35 19.96
N ARG A 552 6.24 -0.49 20.98
CA ARG A 552 6.51 -0.87 22.38
C ARG A 552 5.45 -1.82 22.95
N SER A 553 4.17 -1.71 22.56
CA SER A 553 3.15 -2.66 23.03
C SER A 553 3.44 -4.07 22.50
N TRP A 554 3.95 -4.18 21.27
CA TRP A 554 4.45 -5.42 20.69
C TRP A 554 5.74 -5.92 21.36
N ALA A 555 6.77 -5.08 21.47
CA ALA A 555 8.06 -5.48 22.06
C ALA A 555 7.95 -5.87 23.56
N GLN A 556 7.06 -5.24 24.32
CA GLN A 556 6.86 -5.56 25.74
C GLN A 556 6.08 -6.87 25.98
N ARG A 557 5.40 -7.44 24.98
CA ARG A 557 4.74 -8.74 25.10
C ARG A 557 5.73 -9.92 25.12
N ARG A 558 6.86 -9.82 24.41
CA ARG A 558 7.89 -10.90 24.36
C ARG A 558 8.59 -11.20 25.70
N THR A 559 8.51 -10.33 26.71
CA THR A 559 9.24 -10.51 28.00
C THR A 559 8.39 -11.00 29.18
N ARG A 560 7.13 -11.43 28.96
CA ARG A 560 6.29 -11.99 30.03
C ARG A 560 5.46 -13.21 29.60
N ARG A 561 6.13 -14.35 29.34
CA ARG A 561 5.56 -15.72 29.44
C ARG A 561 6.61 -16.84 29.32
N HIS A 562 7.67 -16.79 30.12
CA HIS A 562 8.37 -18.04 30.47
C HIS A 562 7.65 -18.71 31.63
N TYR A 563 6.72 -19.62 31.33
CA TYR A 563 6.23 -20.61 32.28
C TYR A 563 6.32 -21.99 31.65
N THR A 564 7.28 -22.77 32.13
CA THR A 564 7.45 -24.19 31.83
C THR A 564 6.21 -24.95 32.28
N ARG A 565 5.55 -25.73 31.39
CA ARG A 565 4.57 -26.72 31.83
C ARG A 565 5.30 -27.85 32.57
N LEU A 566 4.78 -28.22 33.73
CA LEU A 566 4.98 -29.56 34.27
C LEU A 566 4.08 -30.53 33.51
N ILE A 567 4.56 -31.78 33.43
CA ILE A 567 4.04 -32.91 32.63
C ILE A 567 2.54 -33.14 32.86
#